data_AF-A0A418YRF0-F1
#
_entry.id   AF-A0A418YRF0-F1
#
_cell.length_a   1.000
_cell.length_b   1.000
_cell.length_c   1.000
_cell.angle_alpha   90.00
_cell.angle_beta   90.00
_cell.angle_gamma   90.00
#
_symmetry.space_group_name_H-M   'P 1'
#
loop_
_entity.id
_entity.type
_entity.pdbx_description
1 polymer ?
#
loop_
_entity_poly.entity_id
_entity_poly.type
_entity_poly.pdbx_seq_one_letter_code
_entity_poly.pdbx_strand_id
1 'polypeptide(L)'
;MILPDSVGAACRHVLLTADPHAKVMAARAVARAWRLGRLAHRFDGTMPDQPARPDAPILLHPGQMPRRGKMGSERSRIAMLHALAHIEFVAIDLAFDLIGRFGDQFPAAFTDEWMQVGAEEAMHFALLDRRLRQCGSHYGALPAHDGLWQAAEETAHDVLARLAIVPMVLEARALDITPATVDRFEAAGDFASAKFLRRIMADEIRHVAAGTTWFLAATNRLGLSAPNHYQMLVKRHFRGSVKPPFNDSARRQAGLTREFYAALAT
;
A
#
# COMPACT_ATOMS: atom_id res chain seq x y z
N MET A 1 -14.55 -13.50 -19.02
CA MET A 1 -13.22 -13.01 -19.43
C MET A 1 -12.21 -14.09 -19.09
N ILE A 2 -11.43 -14.55 -20.06
CA ILE A 2 -10.38 -15.56 -19.84
C ILE A 2 -9.25 -14.85 -19.06
N LEU A 3 -8.90 -15.36 -17.88
CA LEU A 3 -7.76 -14.82 -17.13
C LEU A 3 -6.47 -15.09 -17.92
N PRO A 4 -5.49 -14.17 -17.89
CA PRO A 4 -4.17 -14.44 -18.45
C PRO A 4 -3.55 -15.72 -17.87
N ASP A 5 -2.62 -16.34 -18.58
CA ASP A 5 -1.97 -17.59 -18.18
C ASP A 5 -0.66 -17.38 -17.39
N SER A 6 -0.17 -16.13 -17.28
CA SER A 6 1.05 -15.77 -16.55
C SER A 6 0.83 -14.71 -15.49
N VAL A 7 1.72 -14.71 -14.47
CA VAL A 7 1.72 -13.73 -13.38
C VAL A 7 1.87 -12.31 -13.92
N GLY A 8 2.83 -12.05 -14.81
CA GLY A 8 3.05 -10.70 -15.36
C GLY A 8 1.82 -10.16 -16.07
N ALA A 9 1.23 -10.94 -16.98
CA ALA A 9 0.03 -10.52 -17.71
C ALA A 9 -1.17 -10.31 -16.77
N ALA A 10 -1.31 -11.11 -15.72
CA ALA A 10 -2.35 -10.98 -14.73
C ALA A 10 -2.18 -9.72 -13.84
N CYS A 11 -0.97 -9.41 -13.39
CA CYS A 11 -0.67 -8.16 -12.68
C CYS A 11 -0.95 -6.94 -13.55
N ARG A 12 -0.51 -6.97 -14.82
CA ARG A 12 -0.78 -5.90 -15.80
C ARG A 12 -2.28 -5.68 -16.00
N HIS A 13 -3.07 -6.75 -16.03
CA HIS A 13 -4.53 -6.65 -16.13
C HIS A 13 -5.15 -5.90 -14.93
N VAL A 14 -4.68 -6.15 -13.71
CA VAL A 14 -5.15 -5.40 -12.52
C VAL A 14 -4.79 -3.92 -12.64
N LEU A 15 -3.55 -3.60 -13.01
CA LEU A 15 -3.09 -2.22 -13.17
C LEU A 15 -3.91 -1.46 -14.23
N LEU A 16 -4.27 -2.11 -15.33
CA LEU A 16 -5.06 -1.49 -16.41
C LEU A 16 -6.57 -1.45 -16.16
N THR A 17 -7.05 -1.97 -15.03
CA THR A 17 -8.47 -1.91 -14.67
C THR A 17 -8.75 -0.61 -13.91
N ALA A 18 -9.45 0.35 -14.54
CA ALA A 18 -9.71 1.68 -13.95
C ALA A 18 -10.83 1.68 -12.90
N ASP A 19 -11.95 1.02 -13.18
CA ASP A 19 -13.12 1.04 -12.29
C ASP A 19 -12.78 0.42 -10.92
N PRO A 20 -13.08 1.10 -9.79
CA PRO A 20 -12.66 0.61 -8.48
C PRO A 20 -13.22 -0.76 -8.10
N HIS A 21 -14.49 -1.03 -8.40
CA HIS A 21 -15.09 -2.33 -8.09
C HIS A 21 -14.51 -3.44 -8.98
N ALA A 22 -14.35 -3.16 -10.26
CA ALA A 22 -13.71 -4.09 -11.20
C ALA A 22 -12.26 -4.37 -10.78
N LYS A 23 -11.49 -3.37 -10.33
CA LYS A 23 -10.10 -3.55 -9.88
C LYS A 23 -10.03 -4.45 -8.64
N VAL A 24 -10.91 -4.25 -7.65
CA VAL A 24 -11.03 -5.14 -6.48
C VAL A 24 -11.30 -6.58 -6.90
N MET A 25 -12.25 -6.78 -7.83
CA MET A 25 -12.59 -8.11 -8.31
C MET A 25 -11.44 -8.74 -9.10
N ALA A 26 -10.74 -7.96 -9.92
CA ALA A 26 -9.57 -8.41 -10.68
C ALA A 26 -8.43 -8.83 -9.74
N ALA A 27 -8.06 -7.97 -8.79
CA ALA A 27 -7.02 -8.25 -7.79
C ALA A 27 -7.28 -9.58 -7.06
N ARG A 28 -8.50 -9.77 -6.54
CA ARG A 28 -8.88 -10.99 -5.82
C ARG A 28 -8.96 -12.22 -6.73
N ALA A 29 -9.40 -12.06 -7.98
CA ALA A 29 -9.44 -13.14 -8.95
C ALA A 29 -8.03 -13.61 -9.34
N VAL A 30 -7.09 -12.68 -9.54
CA VAL A 30 -5.69 -12.96 -9.86
C VAL A 30 -4.99 -13.66 -8.70
N ALA A 31 -5.10 -13.13 -7.47
CA ALA A 31 -4.52 -13.77 -6.29
C ALA A 31 -5.08 -15.19 -6.08
N ARG A 32 -6.40 -15.39 -6.31
CA ARG A 32 -7.00 -16.73 -6.26
C ARG A 32 -6.49 -17.64 -7.37
N ALA A 33 -6.29 -17.14 -8.58
CA ALA A 33 -5.79 -17.93 -9.70
C ALA A 33 -4.35 -18.39 -9.45
N TRP A 34 -3.49 -17.50 -8.94
CA TRP A 34 -2.13 -17.83 -8.51
C TRP A 34 -2.13 -18.95 -7.45
N ARG A 35 -2.90 -18.78 -6.37
CA ARG A 35 -3.01 -19.80 -5.30
C ARG A 35 -3.51 -21.16 -5.79
N LEU A 36 -4.30 -21.18 -6.87
CA LEU A 36 -4.81 -22.41 -7.48
C LEU A 36 -3.86 -23.00 -8.55
N GLY A 37 -2.65 -22.46 -8.70
CA GLY A 37 -1.66 -22.92 -9.68
C GLY A 37 -2.05 -22.66 -11.14
N ARG A 38 -2.93 -21.67 -11.38
CA ARG A 38 -3.47 -21.38 -12.72
C ARG A 38 -2.67 -20.35 -13.51
N LEU A 39 -1.71 -19.70 -12.86
CA LEU A 39 -0.82 -18.73 -13.49
C LEU A 39 0.60 -19.30 -13.47
N ALA A 40 1.25 -19.34 -14.62
CA ALA A 40 2.67 -19.65 -14.70
C ALA A 40 3.48 -18.52 -14.04
N HIS A 41 4.51 -18.89 -13.26
CA HIS A 41 5.47 -17.95 -12.68
C HIS A 41 6.38 -17.36 -13.77
N ARG A 42 5.79 -16.51 -14.60
CA ARG A 42 6.35 -15.91 -15.80
C ARG A 42 5.88 -14.46 -15.85
N PHE A 43 6.78 -13.57 -16.24
CA PHE A 43 6.58 -12.12 -16.16
C PHE A 43 6.59 -11.54 -17.58
N ASP A 44 5.57 -11.90 -18.36
CA ASP A 44 5.48 -11.46 -19.76
C ASP A 44 5.02 -10.01 -19.86
N GLY A 45 5.66 -9.27 -20.75
CA GLY A 45 5.28 -7.91 -21.11
C GLY A 45 5.69 -6.85 -20.09
N THR A 46 5.71 -5.61 -20.54
CA THR A 46 6.11 -4.47 -19.71
C THR A 46 4.93 -3.99 -18.86
N MET A 47 5.18 -3.77 -17.56
CA MET A 47 4.21 -3.08 -16.69
C MET A 47 4.01 -1.65 -17.18
N PRO A 48 2.78 -1.11 -17.15
CA PRO A 48 2.54 0.27 -17.53
C PRO A 48 3.29 1.22 -16.58
N ASP A 49 3.65 2.41 -17.07
CA ASP A 49 4.26 3.45 -16.22
C ASP A 49 3.26 3.97 -15.18
N GLN A 50 1.97 3.95 -15.51
CA GLN A 50 0.87 4.34 -14.62
C GLN A 50 -0.29 3.33 -14.70
N PRO A 51 -0.96 3.03 -13.57
CA PRO A 51 -2.17 2.25 -13.56
C PRO A 51 -3.29 3.08 -14.20
N ALA A 52 -4.28 2.39 -14.76
CA ALA A 52 -5.51 3.03 -15.18
C ALA A 52 -6.22 3.59 -13.93
N ARG A 53 -6.64 4.86 -14.03
CA ARG A 53 -7.35 5.59 -12.98
C ARG A 53 -8.81 5.82 -13.38
N PRO A 54 -9.76 5.78 -12.44
CA PRO A 54 -11.11 6.27 -12.68
C PRO A 54 -11.12 7.81 -12.78
N ASP A 55 -12.22 8.39 -13.30
CA ASP A 55 -12.37 9.85 -13.44
C ASP A 55 -12.35 10.60 -12.09
N ALA A 56 -12.68 9.91 -10.99
CA ALA A 56 -12.67 10.45 -9.64
C ALA A 56 -12.03 9.45 -8.66
N PRO A 57 -11.28 9.90 -7.63
CA PRO A 57 -11.12 11.29 -7.19
C PRO A 57 -10.21 12.13 -8.09
N ILE A 58 -10.46 13.44 -8.15
CA ILE A 58 -9.53 14.40 -8.75
C ILE A 58 -8.23 14.37 -7.95
N LEU A 59 -7.11 14.15 -8.64
CA LEU A 59 -5.79 14.13 -8.04
C LEU A 59 -5.20 15.54 -8.04
N LEU A 60 -4.94 16.06 -6.85
CA LEU A 60 -4.34 17.37 -6.63
C LEU A 60 -2.88 17.22 -6.16
N HIS A 61 -2.09 18.27 -6.40
CA HIS A 61 -0.77 18.37 -5.77
C HIS A 61 -0.94 18.43 -4.24
N PRO A 62 -0.04 17.81 -3.43
CA PRO A 62 -0.17 17.80 -1.96
C PRO A 62 -0.35 19.19 -1.33
N GLY A 63 0.31 20.21 -1.87
CA GLY A 63 0.18 21.61 -1.41
C GLY A 63 -1.18 22.27 -1.71
N GLN A 64 -2.00 21.67 -2.58
CA GLN A 64 -3.34 22.13 -2.94
C GLN A 64 -4.44 21.32 -2.23
N MET A 65 -4.07 20.30 -1.46
CA MET A 65 -5.03 19.47 -0.75
C MET A 65 -5.77 20.28 0.34
N PRO A 66 -7.10 20.14 0.46
CA PRO A 66 -7.85 20.78 1.54
C PRO A 66 -7.30 20.39 2.91
N ARG A 67 -7.23 21.35 3.83
CA ARG A 67 -6.79 21.09 5.21
C ARG A 67 -7.73 20.08 5.87
N ARG A 68 -7.17 18.97 6.35
CA ARG A 68 -7.93 17.96 7.10
C ARG A 68 -8.17 18.48 8.52
N GLY A 69 -9.43 18.45 8.96
CA GLY A 69 -9.79 18.76 10.35
C GLY A 69 -9.34 17.66 11.32
N LYS A 70 -9.37 17.93 12.64
CA LYS A 70 -8.97 16.99 13.70
C LYS A 70 -10.02 15.90 14.00
N MET A 71 -10.83 15.49 12.99
CA MET A 71 -11.88 14.46 13.10
C MET A 71 -13.04 14.76 14.09
N GLY A 72 -13.13 15.98 14.63
CA GLY A 72 -14.22 16.37 15.55
C GLY A 72 -15.59 16.47 14.87
N SER A 73 -15.65 16.87 13.60
CA SER A 73 -16.89 16.94 12.82
C SER A 73 -17.08 15.72 11.92
N GLU A 74 -18.33 15.38 11.60
CA GLU A 74 -18.66 14.30 10.66
C GLU A 74 -17.98 14.49 9.31
N ARG A 75 -18.02 15.70 8.74
CA ARG A 75 -17.31 16.04 7.50
C ARG A 75 -15.82 15.70 7.56
N SER A 76 -15.15 15.99 8.67
CA SER A 76 -13.72 15.69 8.82
C SER A 76 -13.42 14.19 8.99
N ARG A 77 -14.37 13.43 9.57
CA ARG A 77 -14.29 11.96 9.65
C ARG A 77 -14.50 11.31 8.29
N ILE A 78 -15.48 11.77 7.51
CA ILE A 78 -15.70 11.33 6.12
C ILE A 78 -14.47 11.61 5.25
N ALA A 79 -13.85 12.79 5.39
CA ALA A 79 -12.63 13.11 4.67
C ALA A 79 -11.44 12.20 5.05
N MET A 80 -11.35 11.78 6.32
CA MET A 80 -10.35 10.80 6.75
C MET A 80 -10.61 9.42 6.14
N LEU A 81 -11.85 8.92 6.20
CA LEU A 81 -12.22 7.63 5.59
C LEU A 81 -11.99 7.61 4.09
N HIS A 82 -12.29 8.72 3.39
CA HIS A 82 -12.05 8.84 1.95
C HIS A 82 -10.56 8.82 1.62
N ALA A 83 -9.74 9.54 2.40
CA ALA A 83 -8.30 9.49 2.23
C ALA A 83 -7.72 8.09 2.44
N LEU A 84 -8.19 7.36 3.46
CA LEU A 84 -7.78 5.98 3.69
C LEU A 84 -8.23 5.07 2.56
N ALA A 85 -9.47 5.20 2.08
CA ALA A 85 -9.94 4.44 0.92
C ALA A 85 -9.06 4.70 -0.31
N HIS A 86 -8.61 5.94 -0.54
CA HIS A 86 -7.69 6.22 -1.63
C HIS A 86 -6.32 5.56 -1.44
N ILE A 87 -5.81 5.51 -0.21
CA ILE A 87 -4.56 4.81 0.11
C ILE A 87 -4.69 3.33 -0.25
N GLU A 88 -5.71 2.63 0.25
CA GLU A 88 -5.87 1.19 -0.04
C GLU A 88 -6.11 0.92 -1.53
N PHE A 89 -6.84 1.81 -2.22
CA PHE A 89 -7.03 1.69 -3.66
C PHE A 89 -5.71 1.73 -4.43
N VAL A 90 -4.83 2.66 -4.06
CA VAL A 90 -3.49 2.76 -4.66
C VAL A 90 -2.60 1.60 -4.19
N ALA A 91 -2.75 1.12 -2.96
CA ALA A 91 -1.99 -0.02 -2.43
C ALA A 91 -2.23 -1.31 -3.21
N ILE A 92 -3.44 -1.52 -3.74
CA ILE A 92 -3.69 -2.58 -4.74
C ILE A 92 -2.71 -2.44 -5.91
N ASP A 93 -2.64 -1.26 -6.53
CA ASP A 93 -1.74 -1.03 -7.66
C ASP A 93 -0.27 -1.23 -7.26
N LEU A 94 0.14 -0.76 -6.08
CA LEU A 94 1.52 -0.91 -5.59
C LEU A 94 1.92 -2.37 -5.44
N ALA A 95 1.05 -3.21 -4.89
CA ALA A 95 1.30 -4.64 -4.71
C ALA A 95 1.44 -5.36 -6.07
N PHE A 96 0.50 -5.14 -6.99
CA PHE A 96 0.54 -5.80 -8.31
C PHE A 96 1.66 -5.25 -9.20
N ASP A 97 2.02 -3.98 -9.09
CA ASP A 97 3.20 -3.41 -9.79
C ASP A 97 4.51 -3.99 -9.26
N LEU A 98 4.64 -4.13 -7.95
CA LEU A 98 5.82 -4.74 -7.32
C LEU A 98 6.04 -6.17 -7.81
N ILE A 99 4.97 -6.97 -7.90
CA ILE A 99 5.03 -8.32 -8.50
C ILE A 99 5.40 -8.24 -9.97
N GLY A 100 4.63 -7.49 -10.76
CA GLY A 100 4.76 -7.49 -12.21
C GLY A 100 6.11 -6.96 -12.70
N ARG A 101 6.74 -6.06 -11.94
CA ARG A 101 7.98 -5.37 -12.32
C ARG A 101 9.24 -6.05 -11.81
N PHE A 102 9.17 -6.75 -10.68
CA PHE A 102 10.36 -7.29 -10.01
C PHE A 102 10.28 -8.78 -9.67
N GLY A 103 9.11 -9.43 -9.86
CA GLY A 103 8.90 -10.79 -9.41
C GLY A 103 9.80 -11.85 -10.07
N ASP A 104 10.34 -11.58 -11.26
CA ASP A 104 11.31 -12.44 -11.94
C ASP A 104 12.67 -12.50 -11.22
N GLN A 105 12.97 -11.52 -10.37
CA GLN A 105 14.20 -11.44 -9.57
C GLN A 105 14.11 -12.26 -8.28
N PHE A 106 12.95 -12.86 -7.97
CA PHE A 106 12.71 -13.56 -6.71
C PHE A 106 12.10 -14.96 -6.94
N PRO A 107 12.20 -15.86 -5.95
CA PRO A 107 11.46 -17.11 -5.96
C PRO A 107 9.93 -16.88 -5.93
N ALA A 108 9.16 -17.90 -6.30
CA ALA A 108 7.70 -17.85 -6.32
C ALA A 108 7.05 -17.39 -5.00
N ALA A 109 7.72 -17.63 -3.86
CA ALA A 109 7.28 -17.16 -2.54
C ALA A 109 7.12 -15.63 -2.45
N PHE A 110 7.88 -14.85 -3.22
CA PHE A 110 7.69 -13.40 -3.31
C PHE A 110 6.32 -13.08 -3.92
N THR A 111 6.00 -13.76 -5.01
CA THR A 111 4.69 -13.64 -5.66
C THR A 111 3.57 -14.13 -4.73
N ASP A 112 3.77 -15.22 -3.97
CA ASP A 112 2.80 -15.70 -2.98
C ASP A 112 2.41 -14.61 -1.98
N GLU A 113 3.40 -13.99 -1.33
CA GLU A 113 3.15 -12.98 -0.30
C GLU A 113 2.51 -11.71 -0.89
N TRP A 114 3.03 -11.19 -2.00
CA TRP A 114 2.49 -9.96 -2.58
C TRP A 114 1.12 -10.15 -3.23
N MET A 115 0.80 -11.35 -3.74
CA MET A 115 -0.57 -11.68 -4.16
C MET A 115 -1.53 -11.67 -2.97
N GLN A 116 -1.09 -12.12 -1.79
CA GLN A 116 -1.87 -12.02 -0.57
C GLN A 116 -2.07 -10.55 -0.17
N VAL A 117 -1.00 -9.75 -0.12
CA VAL A 117 -1.07 -8.32 0.20
C VAL A 117 -2.06 -7.61 -0.73
N GLY A 118 -1.89 -7.72 -2.05
CA GLY A 118 -2.79 -7.06 -3.01
C GLY A 118 -4.27 -7.50 -2.90
N ALA A 119 -4.54 -8.74 -2.47
CA ALA A 119 -5.89 -9.20 -2.19
C ALA A 119 -6.46 -8.66 -0.86
N GLU A 120 -5.61 -8.46 0.15
CA GLU A 120 -5.96 -7.83 1.43
C GLU A 120 -6.25 -6.33 1.22
N GLU A 121 -5.44 -5.62 0.46
CA GLU A 121 -5.68 -4.20 0.09
C GLU A 121 -7.01 -4.00 -0.63
N ALA A 122 -7.31 -4.90 -1.58
CA ALA A 122 -8.59 -4.89 -2.28
C ALA A 122 -9.79 -5.08 -1.32
N MET A 123 -9.60 -5.84 -0.25
CA MET A 123 -10.61 -6.02 0.80
C MET A 123 -10.70 -4.80 1.72
N HIS A 124 -9.59 -4.18 2.08
CA HIS A 124 -9.55 -2.97 2.90
C HIS A 124 -10.25 -1.80 2.20
N PHE A 125 -9.92 -1.57 0.92
CA PHE A 125 -10.62 -0.60 0.08
C PHE A 125 -12.14 -0.84 0.07
N ALA A 126 -12.57 -2.08 -0.21
CA ALA A 126 -13.99 -2.40 -0.29
C ALA A 126 -14.74 -2.16 1.04
N LEU A 127 -14.08 -2.40 2.18
CA LEU A 127 -14.65 -2.10 3.50
C LEU A 127 -14.78 -0.60 3.75
N LEU A 128 -13.76 0.19 3.40
CA LEU A 128 -13.77 1.64 3.57
C LEU A 128 -14.77 2.32 2.63
N ASP A 129 -14.83 1.91 1.37
CA ASP A 129 -15.80 2.43 0.39
C ASP A 129 -17.24 2.09 0.81
N ARG A 130 -17.47 0.89 1.34
CA ARG A 130 -18.76 0.55 1.98
C ARG A 130 -19.06 1.46 3.17
N ARG A 131 -18.08 1.74 4.03
CA ARG A 131 -18.26 2.63 5.19
C ARG A 131 -18.57 4.06 4.74
N LEU A 132 -17.90 4.57 3.72
CA LEU A 132 -18.20 5.89 3.14
C LEU A 132 -19.65 6.00 2.67
N ARG A 133 -20.17 4.98 1.98
CA ARG A 133 -21.58 4.94 1.56
C ARG A 133 -22.55 4.98 2.74
N GLN A 134 -22.23 4.30 3.85
CA GLN A 134 -23.05 4.37 5.06
C GLN A 134 -23.05 5.75 5.71
N CYS A 135 -22.04 6.57 5.47
CA CYS A 135 -21.94 7.95 5.92
C CYS A 135 -22.48 8.96 4.87
N GLY A 136 -23.20 8.51 3.84
CA GLY A 136 -23.75 9.37 2.80
C GLY A 136 -22.70 9.94 1.82
N SER A 137 -21.53 9.31 1.73
CA SER A 137 -20.43 9.70 0.82
C SER A 137 -20.04 8.52 -0.09
N HIS A 138 -18.98 8.65 -0.89
CA HIS A 138 -18.45 7.57 -1.74
C HIS A 138 -16.97 7.82 -2.06
N TYR A 139 -16.24 6.77 -2.43
CA TYR A 139 -14.91 6.94 -3.02
C TYR A 139 -15.00 7.79 -4.30
N GLY A 140 -14.14 8.80 -4.43
CA GLY A 140 -14.23 9.82 -5.48
C GLY A 140 -14.95 11.13 -5.11
N ALA A 141 -15.72 11.16 -4.02
CA ALA A 141 -16.48 12.37 -3.62
C ALA A 141 -15.62 13.56 -3.16
N LEU A 142 -14.36 13.30 -2.80
CA LEU A 142 -13.38 14.29 -2.36
C LEU A 142 -12.10 14.14 -3.20
N PRO A 143 -11.29 15.20 -3.35
CA PRO A 143 -10.01 15.09 -4.03
C PRO A 143 -9.03 14.21 -3.24
N ALA A 144 -8.02 13.70 -3.93
CA ALA A 144 -6.91 12.96 -3.34
C ALA A 144 -5.57 13.42 -3.92
N HIS A 145 -4.46 12.78 -3.54
CA HIS A 145 -3.13 13.10 -4.07
C HIS A 145 -2.42 11.81 -4.47
N ASP A 146 -1.54 11.88 -5.48
CA ASP A 146 -0.91 10.70 -6.06
C ASP A 146 0.46 10.34 -5.45
N GLY A 147 0.78 10.90 -4.27
CA GLY A 147 2.12 10.77 -3.66
C GLY A 147 2.60 9.34 -3.45
N LEU A 148 1.71 8.36 -3.26
CA LEU A 148 2.07 6.94 -3.17
C LEU A 148 2.56 6.40 -4.51
N TRP A 149 1.84 6.67 -5.61
CA TRP A 149 2.25 6.21 -6.93
C TRP A 149 3.48 6.95 -7.44
N GLN A 150 3.62 8.25 -7.15
CA GLN A 150 4.84 9.00 -7.45
C GLN A 150 6.08 8.39 -6.80
N ALA A 151 5.97 7.84 -5.59
CA ALA A 151 7.05 7.11 -4.94
C ALA A 151 7.35 5.77 -5.64
N ALA A 152 6.33 5.11 -6.18
CA ALA A 152 6.48 3.91 -6.98
C ALA A 152 7.18 4.20 -8.32
N GLU A 153 6.80 5.29 -9.00
CA GLU A 153 7.44 5.76 -10.24
C GLU A 153 8.93 6.08 -10.00
N GLU A 154 9.24 6.85 -8.96
CA GLU A 154 10.62 7.21 -8.57
C GLU A 154 11.49 5.97 -8.33
N THR A 155 10.90 4.86 -7.87
CA THR A 155 11.60 3.62 -7.53
C THR A 155 11.40 2.49 -8.55
N ALA A 156 10.77 2.77 -9.70
CA ALA A 156 10.40 1.74 -10.67
C ALA A 156 11.59 0.97 -11.28
N HIS A 157 12.81 1.50 -11.14
CA HIS A 157 14.04 0.94 -11.68
C HIS A 157 14.87 0.11 -10.68
N ASP A 158 14.50 0.10 -9.40
CA ASP A 158 15.30 -0.53 -8.34
C ASP A 158 14.38 -1.17 -7.29
N VAL A 159 14.44 -2.51 -7.18
CA VAL A 159 13.60 -3.24 -6.25
C VAL A 159 13.94 -2.97 -4.78
N LEU A 160 15.21 -2.73 -4.44
CA LEU A 160 15.58 -2.38 -3.08
C LEU A 160 15.04 -0.99 -2.73
N ALA A 161 15.13 -0.04 -3.65
CA ALA A 161 14.50 1.27 -3.49
C ALA A 161 12.98 1.12 -3.32
N ARG A 162 12.33 0.31 -4.16
CA ARG A 162 10.88 0.09 -4.08
C ARG A 162 10.46 -0.50 -2.74
N LEU A 163 11.12 -1.57 -2.28
CA LEU A 163 10.84 -2.22 -1.00
C LEU A 163 11.13 -1.28 0.18
N ALA A 164 12.22 -0.51 0.13
CA ALA A 164 12.54 0.45 1.19
C ALA A 164 11.49 1.57 1.29
N ILE A 165 11.04 2.12 0.16
CA ILE A 165 10.18 3.30 0.15
C ILE A 165 8.71 2.93 0.36
N VAL A 166 8.20 1.93 -0.36
CA VAL A 166 6.75 1.66 -0.35
C VAL A 166 6.37 0.89 0.92
N PRO A 167 6.68 -0.41 1.10
CA PRO A 167 6.24 -1.12 2.29
C PRO A 167 6.96 -0.73 3.58
N MET A 168 8.24 -0.34 3.52
CA MET A 168 9.01 -0.08 4.76
C MET A 168 8.94 1.38 5.25
N VAL A 169 8.60 2.36 4.40
CA VAL A 169 8.37 3.76 4.81
C VAL A 169 6.91 4.15 4.76
N LEU A 170 6.25 3.99 3.59
CA LEU A 170 4.88 4.46 3.40
C LEU A 170 3.88 3.60 4.18
N GLU A 171 3.92 2.27 4.04
CA GLU A 171 2.99 1.38 4.79
C GLU A 171 3.33 1.34 6.27
N ALA A 172 4.63 1.35 6.62
CA ALA A 172 5.04 1.43 8.04
C ALA A 172 4.51 2.68 8.76
N ARG A 173 4.17 3.74 8.03
CA ARG A 173 3.53 4.93 8.62
C ARG A 173 2.12 4.64 9.12
N ALA A 174 1.38 3.74 8.47
CA ALA A 174 0.07 3.29 8.94
C ALA A 174 0.16 2.70 10.36
N LEU A 175 1.25 2.00 10.67
CA LEU A 175 1.49 1.42 12.00
C LEU A 175 1.57 2.47 13.12
N ASP A 176 2.02 3.67 12.78
CA ASP A 176 2.22 4.76 13.73
C ASP A 176 0.95 5.62 13.89
N ILE A 177 0.26 5.90 12.78
CA ILE A 177 -0.84 6.87 12.76
C ILE A 177 -2.22 6.26 13.01
N THR A 178 -2.40 4.98 12.70
CA THR A 178 -3.70 4.32 12.77
C THR A 178 -4.22 4.19 14.21
N PRO A 179 -3.41 3.85 15.23
CA PRO A 179 -3.87 3.79 16.62
C PRO A 179 -4.53 5.10 17.09
N ALA A 180 -3.84 6.23 16.92
CA ALA A 180 -4.41 7.54 17.28
C ALA A 180 -5.63 7.93 16.43
N THR A 181 -5.77 7.37 15.23
CA THR A 181 -6.94 7.60 14.37
C THR A 181 -8.13 6.77 14.84
N VAL A 182 -7.90 5.53 15.27
CA VAL A 182 -8.89 4.67 15.94
C VAL A 182 -9.44 5.36 17.19
N ASP A 183 -8.57 5.84 18.07
CA ASP A 183 -8.97 6.52 19.32
C ASP A 183 -9.86 7.74 19.03
N ARG A 184 -9.53 8.51 17.98
CA ARG A 184 -10.34 9.67 17.56
C ARG A 184 -11.72 9.28 17.03
N PHE A 185 -11.86 8.15 16.33
CA PHE A 185 -13.17 7.67 15.90
C PHE A 185 -14.01 7.22 17.10
N GLU A 186 -13.42 6.52 18.06
CA GLU A 186 -14.13 6.07 19.27
C GLU A 186 -14.57 7.22 20.16
N ALA A 187 -13.68 8.20 20.37
CA ALA A 187 -14.00 9.42 21.11
C ALA A 187 -15.16 10.23 20.45
N ALA A 188 -15.34 10.08 19.14
CA ALA A 188 -16.44 10.68 18.38
C ALA A 188 -17.71 9.79 18.33
N GLY A 189 -17.72 8.65 19.01
CA GLY A 189 -18.83 7.68 19.02
C GLY A 189 -18.95 6.83 17.75
N ASP A 190 -17.99 6.90 16.83
CA ASP A 190 -17.98 6.13 15.58
C ASP A 190 -17.19 4.82 15.72
N PHE A 191 -17.70 3.93 16.56
CA PHE A 191 -17.10 2.62 16.83
C PHE A 191 -17.04 1.71 15.60
N ALA A 192 -17.92 1.92 14.61
CA ALA A 192 -17.93 1.16 13.37
C ALA A 192 -16.67 1.43 12.54
N SER A 193 -16.33 2.71 12.33
CA SER A 193 -15.10 3.10 11.63
C SER A 193 -13.85 2.65 12.39
N ALA A 194 -13.82 2.83 13.71
CA ALA A 194 -12.73 2.35 14.56
C ALA A 194 -12.47 0.84 14.44
N LYS A 195 -13.53 0.03 14.41
CA LYS A 195 -13.43 -1.44 14.24
C LYS A 195 -12.80 -1.82 12.90
N PHE A 196 -13.14 -1.14 11.81
CA PHE A 196 -12.54 -1.42 10.50
C PHE A 196 -11.05 -1.06 10.47
N LEU A 197 -10.67 0.09 11.03
CA LEU A 197 -9.27 0.49 11.08
C LEU A 197 -8.41 -0.42 11.96
N ARG A 198 -8.96 -0.96 13.05
CA ARG A 198 -8.25 -1.99 13.83
C ARG A 198 -7.97 -3.27 13.04
N ARG A 199 -8.89 -3.66 12.16
CA ARG A 199 -8.69 -4.81 11.27
C ARG A 199 -7.57 -4.52 10.26
N ILE A 200 -7.64 -3.38 9.59
CA ILE A 200 -6.63 -2.95 8.60
C ILE A 200 -5.25 -2.94 9.27
N MET A 201 -5.11 -2.25 10.42
CA MET A 201 -3.88 -2.20 11.21
C MET A 201 -3.27 -3.57 11.55
N ALA A 202 -4.10 -4.59 11.80
CA ALA A 202 -3.61 -5.94 12.11
C ALA A 202 -3.02 -6.64 10.87
N ASP A 203 -3.49 -6.28 9.68
CA ASP A 203 -2.99 -6.78 8.41
C ASP A 203 -1.72 -6.00 8.00
N GLU A 204 -1.66 -4.68 8.25
CA GLU A 204 -0.50 -3.81 7.95
C GLU A 204 0.82 -4.31 8.52
N ILE A 205 0.81 -4.90 9.72
CA ILE A 205 2.05 -5.45 10.32
C ILE A 205 2.62 -6.55 9.41
N ARG A 206 1.78 -7.36 8.78
CA ARG A 206 2.20 -8.42 7.86
C ARG A 206 2.66 -7.86 6.51
N HIS A 207 2.06 -6.76 6.04
CA HIS A 207 2.47 -6.10 4.80
C HIS A 207 3.86 -5.47 4.93
N VAL A 208 4.11 -4.78 6.03
CA VAL A 208 5.44 -4.24 6.35
C VAL A 208 6.44 -5.38 6.57
N ALA A 209 6.01 -6.51 7.13
CA ALA A 209 6.85 -7.69 7.30
C ALA A 209 7.25 -8.32 5.96
N ALA A 210 6.34 -8.39 4.98
CA ALA A 210 6.65 -8.87 3.64
C ALA A 210 7.73 -7.96 3.00
N GLY A 211 7.54 -6.63 3.07
CA GLY A 211 8.55 -5.67 2.60
C GLY A 211 9.92 -5.87 3.24
N THR A 212 9.96 -6.01 4.57
CA THR A 212 11.21 -6.20 5.32
C THR A 212 11.88 -7.54 4.98
N THR A 213 11.11 -8.60 4.86
CA THR A 213 11.59 -9.96 4.53
C THR A 213 12.30 -9.97 3.19
N TRP A 214 11.66 -9.42 2.15
CA TRP A 214 12.23 -9.41 0.81
C TRP A 214 13.37 -8.41 0.66
N PHE A 215 13.35 -7.31 1.40
CA PHE A 215 14.48 -6.38 1.47
C PHE A 215 15.71 -7.04 2.10
N LEU A 216 15.54 -7.74 3.23
CA LEU A 216 16.61 -8.51 3.88
C LEU A 216 17.13 -9.62 2.97
N ALA A 217 16.26 -10.37 2.30
CA ALA A 217 16.66 -11.41 1.36
C ALA A 217 17.48 -10.83 0.19
N ALA A 218 17.04 -9.72 -0.41
CA ALA A 218 17.73 -9.07 -1.51
C ALA A 218 19.09 -8.50 -1.10
N THR A 219 19.16 -7.78 0.01
CA THR A 219 20.43 -7.23 0.54
C THR A 219 21.41 -8.32 0.94
N ASN A 220 20.94 -9.42 1.54
CA ASN A 220 21.79 -10.57 1.88
C ASN A 220 22.42 -11.21 0.63
N ARG A 221 21.65 -11.40 -0.46
CA ARG A 221 22.19 -11.91 -1.73
C ARG A 221 23.30 -11.02 -2.31
N LEU A 222 23.24 -9.71 -2.04
CA LEU A 222 24.18 -8.72 -2.53
C LEU A 222 25.32 -8.42 -1.54
N GLY A 223 25.35 -9.05 -0.36
CA GLY A 223 26.35 -8.79 0.67
C GLY A 223 26.27 -7.38 1.28
N LEU A 224 25.09 -6.75 1.27
CA LEU A 224 24.89 -5.38 1.74
C LEU A 224 24.45 -5.36 3.21
N SER A 225 24.89 -4.35 3.96
CA SER A 225 24.29 -4.04 5.27
C SER A 225 22.88 -3.48 5.08
N ALA A 226 21.86 -4.25 5.44
CA ALA A 226 20.48 -3.88 5.21
C ALA A 226 20.08 -2.54 5.86
N PRO A 227 20.37 -2.27 7.15
CA PRO A 227 20.01 -0.98 7.76
C PRO A 227 20.70 0.20 7.07
N ASN A 228 21.99 0.11 6.78
CA ASN A 228 22.74 1.19 6.14
C ASN A 228 22.24 1.46 4.72
N HIS A 229 22.00 0.40 3.95
CA HIS A 229 21.52 0.52 2.58
C HIS A 229 20.09 1.06 2.53
N TYR A 230 19.21 0.61 3.44
CA TYR A 230 17.88 1.18 3.61
C TYR A 230 17.94 2.69 3.89
N GLN A 231 18.76 3.12 4.86
CA GLN A 231 18.89 4.54 5.20
C GLN A 231 19.39 5.37 4.01
N MET A 232 20.33 4.85 3.23
CA MET A 232 20.81 5.49 2.00
C MET A 232 19.67 5.64 0.98
N LEU A 233 18.90 4.57 0.73
CA LEU A 233 17.79 4.59 -0.21
C LEU A 233 16.67 5.55 0.22
N VAL A 234 16.32 5.57 1.50
CA VAL A 234 15.32 6.50 2.03
C VAL A 234 15.78 7.95 1.85
N LYS A 235 17.03 8.28 2.20
CA LYS A 235 17.57 9.64 1.98
C LYS A 235 17.58 10.05 0.51
N ARG A 236 17.78 9.09 -0.40
CA ARG A 236 17.88 9.35 -1.84
C ARG A 236 16.52 9.52 -2.51
N HIS A 237 15.56 8.66 -2.20
CA HIS A 237 14.31 8.56 -2.95
C HIS A 237 13.08 9.07 -2.18
N PHE A 238 13.13 9.15 -0.85
CA PHE A 238 11.99 9.67 -0.09
C PHE A 238 12.03 11.19 0.00
N ARG A 239 11.07 11.84 -0.67
CA ARG A 239 10.93 13.31 -0.63
C ARG A 239 10.21 13.82 0.63
N GLY A 240 9.70 12.91 1.47
CA GLY A 240 9.03 13.23 2.72
C GLY A 240 9.97 13.21 3.93
N SER A 241 9.38 13.25 5.12
CA SER A 241 10.10 13.12 6.38
C SER A 241 9.65 11.86 7.11
N VAL A 242 10.59 11.11 7.69
CA VAL A 242 10.30 9.99 8.58
C VAL A 242 10.11 10.57 9.98
N LYS A 243 8.85 10.82 10.38
CA LYS A 243 8.55 11.57 11.61
C LYS A 243 8.07 10.67 12.74
N PRO A 244 8.56 10.86 13.98
CA PRO A 244 7.97 10.25 15.17
C PRO A 244 6.58 10.87 15.48
N PRO A 245 5.78 10.26 16.39
CA PRO A 245 6.08 9.04 17.17
C PRO A 245 6.04 7.77 16.33
N PHE A 246 6.91 6.81 16.64
CA PHE A 246 6.93 5.49 16.01
C PHE A 246 6.27 4.45 16.92
N ASN A 247 5.51 3.53 16.32
CA ASN A 247 5.04 2.34 17.00
C ASN A 247 6.14 1.27 16.99
N ASP A 248 7.13 1.44 17.87
CA ASP A 248 8.32 0.58 17.95
C ASP A 248 7.99 -0.91 18.13
N SER A 249 6.87 -1.23 18.80
CA SER A 249 6.42 -2.61 18.99
C SER A 249 5.92 -3.22 17.68
N ALA A 250 5.01 -2.54 16.97
CA ALA A 250 4.47 -3.01 15.70
C ALA A 250 5.54 -3.08 14.60
N ARG A 251 6.40 -2.06 14.50
CA ARG A 251 7.51 -2.04 13.54
C ARG A 251 8.48 -3.19 13.78
N ARG A 252 8.84 -3.46 15.05
CA ARG A 252 9.67 -4.61 15.41
C ARG A 252 9.02 -5.95 15.08
N GLN A 253 7.72 -6.08 15.30
CA GLN A 253 6.97 -7.30 14.92
C GLN A 253 7.01 -7.53 13.40
N ALA A 254 7.03 -6.45 12.61
CA ALA A 254 7.22 -6.50 11.17
C ALA A 254 8.70 -6.69 10.74
N GLY A 255 9.64 -6.88 11.68
CA GLY A 255 11.07 -6.99 11.39
C GLY A 255 11.78 -5.66 11.13
N LEU A 256 11.05 -4.54 11.07
CA LEU A 256 11.60 -3.20 10.89
C LEU A 256 12.12 -2.67 12.23
N THR A 257 13.35 -3.04 12.58
CA THR A 257 13.98 -2.64 13.84
C THR A 257 14.38 -1.16 13.85
N ARG A 258 14.65 -0.61 15.05
CA ARG A 258 15.07 0.79 15.22
C ARG A 258 16.33 1.16 14.43
N GLU A 259 17.20 0.20 14.12
CA GLU A 259 18.41 0.42 13.32
C GLU A 259 18.11 0.94 11.91
N PHE A 260 16.93 0.61 11.36
CA PHE A 260 16.53 1.09 10.04
C PHE A 260 16.16 2.58 10.04
N TYR A 261 15.36 3.03 11.02
CA TYR A 261 14.68 4.33 10.93
C TYR A 261 15.10 5.37 11.97
N ALA A 262 15.79 4.99 13.06
CA ALA A 262 16.13 5.94 14.12
C ALA A 262 17.01 7.10 13.61
N ALA A 263 17.98 6.81 12.73
CA ALA A 263 18.87 7.82 12.14
C ALA A 263 18.21 8.68 11.05
N LEU A 264 17.00 8.32 10.62
CA LEU A 264 16.21 9.04 9.63
C LEU A 264 15.16 9.95 10.25
N ALA A 265 14.96 9.83 11.57
CA ALA A 265 13.91 10.56 12.28
C ALA A 265 14.20 12.07 12.26
N THR A 266 13.25 12.84 11.70
CA THR A 266 13.33 14.31 11.57
C THR A 266 12.04 14.97 12.02
#